data_AF-A0A915AYR9-F1
#
_entry.id   AF-A0A915AYR9-F1
#
_cell.length_a   1.000
_cell.length_b   1.000
_cell.length_c   1.000
_cell.angle_alpha   90.00
_cell.angle_beta   90.00
_cell.angle_gamma   90.00
#
_symmetry.space_group_name_H-M   'P 1'
#
loop_
_entity.id
_entity.type
_entity.pdbx_description
1 polymer ?
#
loop_
_entity_poly.entity_id
_entity_poly.type
_entity_poly.pdbx_seq_one_letter_code
_entity_poly.pdbx_strand_id
1 'polypeptide(L)'
;MNSANGLHSNVPPATYGSGVIAGGESSQDTSAFLNCNFRVLSQSVSITDINFQEQSFSVFTELSLVPIHPELRQICLNLGSDALLPNELPEASGGRVTVNDEDAEYTRRDPLEVFSLLC
;
A
#
# COMPACT_ATOMS: atom_id res chain seq x y z
N MET A 1 15.90 63.11 23.04
CA MET A 1 14.88 62.37 22.25
C MET A 1 15.57 61.10 21.77
N ASN A 2 15.46 60.02 22.56
CA ASN A 2 14.63 58.83 22.32
C ASN A 2 15.24 57.91 21.23
N SER A 3 15.85 56.79 21.64
CA SER A 3 15.34 55.40 21.48
C SER A 3 15.32 54.93 20.00
N ALA A 4 15.81 53.76 19.58
CA ALA A 4 16.03 52.49 20.25
C ALA A 4 17.02 51.59 19.46
N ASN A 5 17.66 50.67 20.18
CA ASN A 5 18.27 49.43 19.67
C ASN A 5 17.20 48.54 19.00
N GLY A 6 17.61 47.69 18.05
CA GLY A 6 16.86 46.46 17.77
C GLY A 6 17.00 45.84 16.39
N LEU A 7 17.89 44.84 16.29
CA LEU A 7 17.80 43.62 15.47
C LEU A 7 17.72 43.77 13.94
N HIS A 8 18.87 43.56 13.31
CA HIS A 8 19.02 43.14 11.92
C HIS A 8 18.26 41.80 11.72
N SER A 9 17.11 41.83 11.05
CA SER A 9 16.37 40.61 10.72
C SER A 9 17.03 39.91 9.54
N ASN A 10 17.94 38.98 9.80
CA ASN A 10 18.40 38.00 8.81
C ASN A 10 17.32 36.94 8.59
N VAL A 11 16.18 37.34 8.02
CA VAL A 11 15.16 36.39 7.58
C VAL A 11 15.44 36.07 6.11
N PRO A 12 15.85 34.83 5.76
CA PRO A 12 15.92 34.43 4.37
C PRO A 12 14.51 34.43 3.77
N PRO A 13 14.36 34.70 2.46
CA PRO A 13 13.04 34.72 1.82
C PRO A 13 12.36 33.36 2.01
N ALA A 14 11.11 33.38 2.49
CA ALA A 14 10.27 32.20 2.56
C ALA A 14 9.97 31.74 1.14
N THR A 15 10.69 30.72 0.67
CA THR A 15 10.31 29.94 -0.50
C THR A 15 9.05 29.18 -0.12
N TYR A 16 7.89 29.63 -0.61
CA TYR A 16 6.70 28.78 -0.63
C TYR A 16 7.06 27.56 -1.47
N GLY A 17 7.14 26.40 -0.81
CA GLY A 17 7.27 25.12 -1.48
C GLY A 17 6.09 24.94 -2.42
N SER A 18 6.30 25.30 -3.68
CA SER A 18 5.51 24.80 -4.79
C SER A 18 5.46 23.28 -4.63
N GLY A 19 4.25 22.73 -4.73
CA GLY A 19 3.95 21.37 -4.33
C GLY A 19 5.02 20.36 -4.73
N VAL A 20 5.26 19.39 -3.87
CA VAL A 20 5.95 18.16 -4.26
C VAL A 20 5.15 17.53 -5.39
N ILE A 21 5.53 17.84 -6.63
CA ILE A 21 5.40 16.90 -7.73
C ILE A 21 6.35 15.78 -7.35
N ALA A 22 5.82 14.71 -6.75
CA ALA A 22 6.52 13.46 -6.59
C ALA A 22 6.65 12.79 -7.99
N GLY A 23 7.34 13.47 -8.90
CA GLY A 23 7.94 12.91 -10.09
C GLY A 23 9.34 12.43 -9.73
N GLY A 24 9.43 11.58 -8.72
CA GLY A 24 10.57 10.71 -8.53
C GLY A 24 10.22 9.41 -9.22
N GLU A 25 10.83 9.15 -10.36
CA GLU A 25 10.92 7.80 -10.90
C GLU A 25 11.56 6.91 -9.82
N SER A 26 10.72 6.24 -9.04
CA SER A 26 11.19 5.18 -8.16
C SER A 26 11.74 4.09 -9.08
N SER A 27 13.06 4.00 -9.15
CA SER A 27 13.79 2.90 -9.79
C SER A 27 13.71 1.60 -8.97
N GLN A 28 12.68 1.44 -8.14
CA GLN A 28 12.23 0.11 -7.78
C GLN A 28 11.68 -0.51 -9.05
N ASP A 29 12.24 -1.64 -9.43
CA ASP A 29 11.85 -2.43 -10.59
C ASP A 29 10.37 -2.81 -10.45
N THR A 30 9.50 -1.92 -10.93
CA THR A 30 8.05 -2.04 -10.81
C THR A 30 7.49 -2.96 -11.90
N SER A 31 8.35 -3.61 -12.69
CA SER A 31 7.99 -4.50 -13.77
C SER A 31 7.03 -5.61 -13.35
N ALA A 32 7.15 -6.12 -12.11
CA ALA A 32 6.22 -7.08 -11.52
C ALA A 32 4.81 -6.50 -11.22
N PHE A 33 4.68 -5.18 -11.12
CA PHE A 33 3.44 -4.45 -10.80
C PHE A 33 2.78 -3.84 -12.03
N LEU A 34 3.44 -3.87 -13.19
CA LEU A 34 2.96 -3.24 -14.44
C LEU A 34 1.86 -4.03 -15.15
N ASN A 35 1.50 -5.23 -14.70
CA ASN A 35 0.48 -6.06 -15.34
C ASN A 35 -0.71 -6.40 -14.44
N CYS A 36 -1.13 -5.42 -13.62
CA CYS A 36 -2.41 -5.52 -12.93
C CYS A 36 -3.54 -5.31 -13.94
N ASN A 37 -4.38 -6.32 -14.14
CA ASN A 37 -5.53 -6.26 -15.04
C ASN A 37 -6.73 -5.47 -14.46
N PHE A 38 -6.50 -4.60 -13.48
CA PHE A 38 -7.51 -3.79 -12.80
C PHE A 38 -6.94 -2.42 -12.42
N ARG A 39 -7.83 -1.45 -12.23
CA ARG A 39 -7.52 -0.12 -11.70
C ARG A 39 -8.06 -0.02 -10.28
N VAL A 40 -7.27 0.54 -9.37
CA VAL A 40 -7.71 0.89 -8.02
C VAL A 40 -8.42 2.24 -8.09
N LEU A 41 -9.67 2.30 -7.64
CA LEU A 41 -10.44 3.55 -7.51
C LEU A 41 -10.27 4.17 -6.13
N SER A 42 -10.25 3.34 -5.09
CA SER A 42 -10.05 3.77 -3.71
C SER A 42 -9.45 2.64 -2.88
N GLN A 43 -8.78 3.03 -1.80
CA GLN A 43 -8.24 2.12 -0.80
C GLN A 43 -8.53 2.70 0.58
N SER A 44 -8.99 1.84 1.49
CA SER A 44 -9.10 2.13 2.92
C SER A 44 -8.27 1.12 3.69
N VAL A 45 -7.50 1.58 4.68
CA VAL A 45 -6.63 0.74 5.51
C VAL A 45 -6.88 1.08 6.98
N SER A 46 -7.12 0.05 7.78
CA SER A 46 -7.18 0.15 9.23
C SER A 46 -6.08 -0.70 9.85
N ILE A 47 -5.26 -0.10 10.69
CA ILE A 47 -4.20 -0.76 11.44
C ILE A 47 -4.58 -0.72 12.91
N THR A 48 -4.68 -1.89 13.53
CA THR A 48 -5.08 -2.05 14.94
C THR A 48 -4.08 -2.93 15.68
N ASP A 49 -4.23 -3.02 17.00
CA ASP A 49 -3.52 -4.00 17.84
C ASP A 49 -2.00 -3.99 17.68
N ILE A 50 -1.42 -2.80 17.57
CA ILE A 50 0.04 -2.64 17.43
C ILE A 50 0.73 -3.15 18.69
N ASN A 51 1.51 -4.22 18.55
CA ASN A 51 2.33 -4.80 19.62
C ASN A 51 3.81 -4.54 19.34
N PHE A 52 4.41 -3.63 20.11
CA PHE A 52 5.82 -3.28 19.98
C PHE A 52 6.78 -4.38 20.47
N GLN A 53 6.35 -5.25 21.38
CA GLN A 53 7.19 -6.33 21.90
C GLN A 53 7.29 -7.46 20.88
N GLU A 54 6.16 -7.84 20.30
CA GLU A 54 6.08 -8.88 19.26
C GLU A 54 6.35 -8.35 17.85
N GLN A 55 6.49 -7.02 17.71
CA GLN A 55 6.69 -6.34 16.42
C GLN A 55 5.60 -6.70 15.41
N SER A 56 4.35 -6.74 15.86
CA SER A 56 3.18 -7.15 15.09
C SER A 56 2.09 -6.10 15.11
N PHE A 57 1.19 -6.17 14.13
CA PHE A 57 -0.03 -5.39 14.07
C PHE A 57 -1.09 -6.14 13.26
N SER A 58 -2.36 -5.83 13.52
CA SER A 58 -3.49 -6.30 12.72
C SER A 58 -3.76 -5.29 11.61
N VAL A 59 -4.09 -5.80 10.41
CA VAL A 59 -4.43 -4.95 9.26
C VAL A 59 -5.72 -5.40 8.60
N PHE A 60 -6.59 -4.44 8.32
CA PHE A 60 -7.74 -4.59 7.45
C PHE A 60 -7.59 -3.64 6.26
N THR A 61 -7.80 -4.16 5.05
CA THR A 61 -7.73 -3.38 3.81
C THR A 61 -8.97 -3.60 2.97
N GLU A 62 -9.59 -2.50 2.52
CA GLU A 62 -10.69 -2.50 1.55
C GLU A 62 -10.24 -1.82 0.26
N LEU A 63 -10.51 -2.46 -0.88
CA LEU A 63 -10.15 -1.97 -2.20
C LEU A 63 -11.40 -1.88 -3.09
N SER A 64 -11.64 -0.71 -3.66
CA SER A 64 -12.58 -0.56 -4.78
C SER A 64 -11.81 -0.67 -6.09
N LEU A 65 -12.12 -1.68 -6.89
CA LEU A 65 -11.38 -2.01 -8.12
C LEU A 65 -12.29 -1.96 -9.35
N VAL A 66 -11.73 -1.59 -10.50
CA VAL A 66 -12.36 -1.70 -11.81
C VAL A 66 -11.51 -2.59 -12.72
N PRO A 67 -12.02 -3.74 -13.19
CA PRO A 67 -11.32 -4.56 -14.17
C PRO A 67 -11.04 -3.77 -15.45
N ILE A 68 -9.85 -3.98 -16.03
CA ILE A 68 -9.47 -3.41 -17.34
C ILE A 68 -9.98 -4.31 -18.47
N HIS A 69 -10.01 -5.63 -18.24
CA HIS A 69 -10.50 -6.63 -19.18
C HIS A 69 -11.79 -7.30 -18.65
N PRO A 70 -12.76 -7.58 -19.52
CA PRO A 70 -14.02 -8.23 -19.13
C PRO A 70 -13.83 -9.67 -18.63
N GLU A 71 -12.74 -10.34 -19.04
CA GLU A 71 -12.42 -11.72 -18.65
C GLU A 71 -11.49 -11.82 -17.43
N LEU A 72 -11.43 -10.78 -16.58
CA LEU A 72 -10.62 -10.83 -15.37
C LEU A 72 -11.19 -11.84 -14.37
N ARG A 73 -10.53 -12.99 -14.24
CA ARG A 73 -10.95 -14.06 -13.32
C ARG A 73 -10.16 -14.11 -12.01
N GLN A 74 -9.00 -13.45 -11.96
CA GLN A 74 -8.09 -13.51 -10.83
C GLN A 74 -7.47 -12.15 -10.57
N ILE A 75 -7.38 -11.79 -9.29
CA ILE A 75 -6.72 -10.57 -8.82
C ILE A 75 -5.43 -11.01 -8.13
N CYS A 76 -4.30 -10.49 -8.58
CA CYS A 76 -3.00 -10.75 -7.98
C CYS A 76 -2.59 -9.52 -7.17
N LEU A 77 -2.38 -9.69 -5.86
CA LEU A 77 -1.92 -8.63 -4.97
C LEU A 77 -0.56 -9.01 -4.41
N ASN A 78 0.32 -8.02 -4.27
CA ASN A 78 1.58 -8.18 -3.57
C ASN A 78 1.39 -7.78 -2.11
N LEU A 79 1.57 -8.75 -1.20
CA LEU A 79 1.45 -8.55 0.25
C LEU A 79 2.79 -8.36 0.95
N GLY A 80 3.92 -8.54 0.23
CA GLY A 80 5.24 -8.61 0.83
C GLY A 80 5.51 -9.91 1.58
N SER A 81 6.68 -9.98 2.22
CA SER A 81 7.16 -11.12 2.99
C SER A 81 6.57 -11.23 4.40
N ASP A 82 6.14 -10.10 4.96
CA ASP A 82 5.88 -9.97 6.40
C ASP A 82 4.38 -9.92 6.74
N ALA A 83 3.52 -10.18 5.75
CA ALA A 83 2.08 -10.29 5.94
C ALA A 83 1.65 -11.75 5.80
N LEU A 84 0.79 -12.21 6.71
CA LEU A 84 0.15 -13.53 6.64
C LEU A 84 -1.25 -13.39 6.04
N LEU A 85 -1.66 -14.38 5.25
CA LEU A 85 -3.03 -14.52 4.79
C LEU A 85 -3.94 -14.99 5.93
N PRO A 86 -5.25 -14.69 5.90
CA PRO A 86 -6.14 -15.11 6.99
C PRO A 86 -6.19 -16.63 7.21
N ASN A 87 -6.01 -17.44 6.17
CA ASN A 87 -5.92 -18.90 6.26
C ASN A 87 -4.54 -19.43 6.69
N GLU A 88 -3.51 -18.60 6.73
CA GLU A 88 -2.17 -18.94 7.23
C GLU A 88 -2.07 -18.69 8.75
N LEU A 89 -3.02 -17.94 9.31
CA LEU A 89 -3.09 -17.66 10.73
C LEU A 89 -3.77 -18.81 11.50
N PRO A 90 -3.48 -18.98 12.81
CA PRO A 90 -4.15 -19.97 13.65
C PRO A 90 -5.68 -19.77 13.64
N GLU A 91 -6.47 -20.85 13.75
CA GLU A 91 -7.95 -20.81 13.63
C GLU A 91 -8.66 -19.78 14.53
N ALA A 92 -8.01 -19.36 15.62
CA ALA A 92 -8.55 -18.37 16.56
C ALA A 92 -8.36 -16.90 16.14
N SER A 93 -7.55 -16.62 15.12
CA SER A 93 -7.17 -15.26 14.71
C SER A 93 -8.28 -14.49 14.02
N GLY A 94 -9.17 -15.20 13.30
CA GLY A 94 -10.30 -14.60 12.59
C GLY A 94 -9.86 -13.75 11.39
N GLY A 95 -10.53 -13.93 10.26
CA GLY A 95 -10.27 -13.12 9.07
C GLY A 95 -10.68 -13.85 7.81
N ARG A 96 -10.95 -13.09 6.75
CA ARG A 96 -11.31 -13.61 5.45
C ARG A 96 -11.04 -12.57 4.38
N VAL A 97 -10.82 -13.04 3.16
CA VAL A 97 -10.81 -12.18 1.98
C VAL A 97 -12.20 -12.28 1.37
N THR A 98 -12.84 -11.13 1.16
CA THR A 98 -14.16 -11.05 0.54
C THR A 98 -14.11 -10.21 -0.72
N VAL A 99 -14.95 -10.53 -1.69
CA VAL A 99 -15.20 -9.71 -2.87
C VAL A 99 -16.69 -9.41 -2.92
N ASN A 100 -17.05 -8.13 -2.74
CA ASN A 100 -18.45 -7.70 -2.62
C ASN A 100 -19.20 -8.48 -1.51
N ASP A 101 -18.60 -8.56 -0.32
CA ASP A 101 -19.11 -9.27 0.87
C ASP A 101 -19.23 -10.80 0.77
N GLU A 102 -18.93 -11.38 -0.39
CA GLU A 102 -18.88 -12.83 -0.59
C GLU A 102 -17.47 -13.36 -0.30
N ASP A 103 -17.38 -14.52 0.37
CA ASP A 103 -16.11 -15.17 0.68
C ASP A 103 -15.38 -15.57 -0.61
N ALA A 104 -14.13 -15.14 -0.73
CA ALA A 104 -13.30 -15.41 -1.90
C ALA A 104 -12.33 -16.56 -1.64
N GLU A 105 -11.99 -17.30 -2.70
CA GLU A 105 -10.86 -18.22 -2.68
C GLU A 105 -9.55 -17.45 -2.93
N TYR A 106 -8.54 -17.72 -2.11
CA TYR A 106 -7.24 -17.08 -2.22
C TYR A 106 -6.12 -18.03 -1.78
N THR A 107 -4.97 -17.87 -2.42
CA THR A 107 -3.76 -18.66 -2.15
C THR A 107 -2.55 -17.77 -2.30
N ARG A 108 -1.52 -17.97 -1.48
CA ARG A 108 -0.21 -17.38 -1.73
C ARG A 108 0.43 -18.08 -2.94
N ARG A 109 0.87 -17.30 -3.93
CA ARG A 109 1.68 -17.84 -5.03
C ARG A 109 3.15 -17.76 -4.66
N ASP A 110 3.90 -18.79 -5.05
CA ASP A 110 5.36 -18.74 -5.06
C ASP A 110 5.78 -17.72 -6.15
N PRO A 111 6.59 -16.70 -5.81
CA PRO A 111 7.16 -15.79 -6.80
C PRO A 111 7.85 -16.52 -7.97
N LEU A 112 8.42 -17.71 -7.76
CA LEU A 112 9.09 -18.52 -8.78
C LEU A 112 8.11 -19.17 -9.78
N GLU A 113 6.87 -19.47 -9.37
CA GLU A 113 5.84 -19.99 -10.27
C GLU A 113 5.32 -18.92 -11.24
N VAL A 114 5.35 -17.64 -10.84
CA VAL A 114 4.88 -16.52 -11.68
C VAL A 114 5.78 -16.31 -12.90
N PHE A 115 7.09 -16.57 -12.78
CA PHE A 115 8.03 -16.48 -13.91
C PHE A 115 7.85 -17.62 -14.93
N SER A 116 7.26 -18.74 -14.52
CA SER A 116 7.08 -19.91 -15.38
C SER A 116 5.95 -19.77 -16.40
N LEU A 117 5.03 -18.81 -16.19
CA LEU A 117 3.90 -18.52 -17.08
C LEU A 117 4.17 -17.35 -18.04
N LEU A 118 5.36 -16.74 -17.96
CA LEU A 118 5.80 -15.62 -18.80
C LEU A 118 6.86 -16.02 -19.86
N CYS A 119 7.09 -17.32 -20.06
CA CYS A 119 7.97 -17.87 -21.11
C CYS A 119 7.20 -18.73 -22.10
#